data_AF-A0A963CM84-F1
#
_entry.id   AF-A0A963CM84-F1
#
_cell.length_a   1.000
_cell.length_b   1.000
_cell.length_c   1.000
_cell.angle_alpha   90.00
_cell.angle_beta   90.00
_cell.angle_gamma   90.00
#
_symmetry.space_group_name_H-M   'P 1'
#
loop_
_entity.id
_entity.type
_entity.pdbx_description
1 polymer ?
#
loop_
_entity_poly.entity_id
_entity_poly.type
_entity_poly.pdbx_seq_one_letter_code
_entity_poly.pdbx_strand_id
1 'polypeptide(L)'
;MLDYQKHETAIVDDGASIGAGSRVWHWVHVCAGASIGERCSLGQNVFVGNKVVIGHNVKIQNNVSVYDNVTLEDDVFCGPSMVFTNVYNPRSAVN
;
A
#
# COMPACT_ATOMS: atom_id res chain seq x y z
N MET A 1 -18.12 -6.10 12.06
CA MET A 1 -18.05 -5.49 10.72
C MET A 1 -16.58 -5.37 10.38
N LEU A 2 -16.16 -5.58 9.13
CA LEU A 2 -14.79 -5.21 8.76
C LEU A 2 -14.66 -3.69 8.92
N ASP A 3 -13.63 -3.24 9.61
CA ASP A 3 -13.42 -1.81 9.84
C ASP A 3 -13.06 -1.05 8.54
N TYR A 4 -12.72 -1.78 7.48
CA TYR A 4 -12.38 -1.26 6.16
C TYR A 4 -13.12 -2.01 5.03
N GLN A 5 -13.18 -1.40 3.86
CA GLN A 5 -13.77 -2.01 2.66
C GLN A 5 -12.69 -2.69 1.82
N LYS A 6 -12.92 -3.94 1.44
CA LYS A 6 -12.03 -4.75 0.61
C LYS A 6 -12.79 -5.26 -0.61
N HIS A 7 -12.30 -4.97 -1.80
CA HIS A 7 -12.80 -5.60 -3.02
C HIS A 7 -12.52 -7.12 -3.00
N GLU A 8 -13.41 -7.95 -3.54
CA GLU A 8 -13.29 -9.41 -3.51
C GLU A 8 -12.01 -9.93 -4.18
N THR A 9 -11.50 -9.20 -5.18
CA THR A 9 -10.28 -9.54 -5.91
C THR A 9 -8.99 -9.06 -5.23
N ALA A 10 -9.09 -8.28 -4.15
CA ALA A 10 -7.91 -7.84 -3.42
C ALA A 10 -7.36 -8.97 -2.54
N ILE A 11 -6.04 -9.01 -2.38
CA ILE A 11 -5.35 -9.92 -1.49
C ILE A 11 -4.77 -9.08 -0.36
N VAL A 12 -5.16 -9.41 0.88
CA VAL A 12 -4.62 -8.80 2.09
C VAL A 12 -4.14 -9.98 2.92
N ASP A 13 -2.83 -10.11 3.08
CA ASP A 13 -2.23 -11.23 3.79
C ASP A 13 -2.53 -11.14 5.29
N ASP A 14 -2.66 -12.30 5.95
CA ASP A 14 -2.92 -12.39 7.39
C ASP A 14 -1.81 -11.70 8.18
N GLY A 15 -2.18 -10.70 8.98
CA GLY A 15 -1.28 -9.86 9.79
C GLY A 15 -1.27 -8.39 9.38
N ALA A 16 -1.68 -8.07 8.15
CA ALA A 16 -1.73 -6.69 7.69
C ALA A 16 -2.69 -5.86 8.55
N SER A 17 -2.26 -4.67 8.96
CA SER A 17 -3.06 -3.75 9.76
C SER A 17 -3.64 -2.66 8.86
N ILE A 18 -4.97 -2.58 8.79
CA ILE A 18 -5.67 -1.58 7.96
C ILE A 18 -6.68 -0.84 8.83
N GLY A 19 -6.49 0.47 8.97
CA GLY A 19 -7.33 1.33 9.80
C GLY A 19 -8.74 1.53 9.26
N ALA A 20 -9.62 1.99 10.14
CA ALA A 20 -11.04 2.14 9.87
C ALA A 20 -11.34 3.12 8.71
N GLY A 21 -12.37 2.82 7.93
CA GLY A 21 -12.82 3.64 6.81
C GLY A 21 -11.89 3.62 5.58
N SER A 22 -10.83 2.82 5.61
CA SER A 22 -9.95 2.63 4.46
C SER A 22 -10.62 1.78 3.37
N ARG A 23 -10.21 1.99 2.12
CA ARG A 23 -10.74 1.30 0.94
C ARG A 23 -9.63 0.65 0.14
N VAL A 24 -9.77 -0.65 -0.10
CA VAL A 24 -8.84 -1.48 -0.88
C VAL A 24 -9.56 -1.92 -2.16
N TRP A 25 -9.13 -1.38 -3.30
CA TRP A 25 -9.77 -1.61 -4.60
C TRP A 25 -9.26 -2.90 -5.28
N HIS A 26 -9.64 -3.09 -6.55
CA HIS A 26 -9.40 -4.31 -7.33
C HIS A 26 -7.91 -4.68 -7.44
N TRP A 27 -7.60 -5.96 -7.24
CA TRP A 27 -6.26 -6.54 -7.43
C TRP A 27 -5.14 -5.81 -6.66
N VAL A 28 -5.49 -5.17 -5.54
CA VAL A 28 -4.49 -4.69 -4.59
C VAL A 28 -3.90 -5.89 -3.85
N HIS A 29 -2.59 -5.86 -3.61
CA HIS A 29 -1.94 -6.81 -2.71
C HIS A 29 -1.27 -6.06 -1.56
N VAL A 30 -1.71 -6.35 -0.33
CA VAL A 30 -1.12 -5.84 0.92
C VAL A 30 -0.44 -6.99 1.66
N CYS A 31 0.86 -6.89 1.86
CA CYS A 31 1.63 -7.89 2.60
C CYS A 31 1.40 -7.83 4.11
N ALA A 32 1.64 -8.95 4.80
CA ALA A 32 1.31 -9.17 6.21
C ALA A 32 1.94 -8.15 7.19
N GLY A 33 3.11 -7.59 6.87
CA GLY A 33 3.76 -6.60 7.74
C GLY A 33 3.26 -5.16 7.58
N ALA A 34 2.43 -4.86 6.59
CA ALA A 34 2.02 -3.50 6.29
C ALA A 34 1.15 -2.87 7.40
N SER A 35 1.43 -1.60 7.71
CA SER A 35 0.60 -0.78 8.60
C SER A 35 -0.01 0.39 7.83
N ILE A 36 -1.33 0.35 7.64
CA ILE A 36 -2.10 1.36 6.91
C ILE A 36 -3.06 2.04 7.88
N GLY A 37 -3.02 3.36 7.93
CA GLY A 37 -3.89 4.18 8.75
C GLY A 37 -5.36 4.17 8.33
N GLU A 38 -6.10 5.09 8.93
CA GLU A 38 -7.54 5.27 8.71
C GLU A 38 -7.83 6.11 7.46
N ARG A 39 -8.99 5.89 6.85
CA ARG A 39 -9.51 6.68 5.71
C ARG A 39 -8.59 6.70 4.49
N CYS A 40 -7.74 5.70 4.32
CA CYS A 40 -6.88 5.57 3.16
C CYS A 40 -7.65 5.04 1.94
N SER A 41 -7.14 5.29 0.73
CA SER A 41 -7.67 4.71 -0.50
C SER A 41 -6.54 4.14 -1.34
N LEU A 42 -6.56 2.83 -1.58
CA LEU A 42 -5.57 2.10 -2.37
C LEU A 42 -6.19 1.69 -3.70
N GLY A 43 -5.86 2.42 -4.76
CA GLY A 43 -6.34 2.22 -6.13
C GLY A 43 -6.06 0.85 -6.72
N GLN A 44 -6.58 0.58 -7.91
CA GLN A 44 -6.41 -0.69 -8.60
C GLN A 44 -4.92 -1.04 -8.77
N ASN A 45 -4.56 -2.31 -8.55
CA ASN A 45 -3.20 -2.83 -8.76
C ASN A 45 -2.14 -2.09 -7.93
N VAL A 46 -2.51 -1.59 -6.75
CA VAL A 46 -1.55 -1.10 -5.76
C VAL A 46 -0.90 -2.29 -5.06
N PHE A 47 0.40 -2.18 -4.83
CA PHE A 47 1.17 -3.14 -4.03
C PHE A 47 1.70 -2.46 -2.76
N VAL A 48 1.63 -3.13 -1.62
CA VAL A 48 2.15 -2.63 -0.33
C VAL A 48 3.02 -3.70 0.33
N GLY A 49 4.31 -3.38 0.53
CA GLY A 49 5.30 -4.27 1.13
C GLY A 49 5.14 -4.50 2.64
N ASN A 50 5.94 -5.41 3.19
CA ASN A 50 5.93 -5.77 4.61
C ASN A 50 6.47 -4.68 5.52
N LYS A 51 7.41 -3.86 5.05
CA LYS A 51 8.05 -2.81 5.87
C LYS A 51 7.55 -1.42 5.48
N VAL A 52 6.23 -1.29 5.35
CA VAL A 52 5.57 -0.05 4.92
C VAL A 52 4.72 0.50 6.04
N VAL A 53 4.84 1.81 6.25
CA VAL A 53 3.96 2.60 7.14
C VAL A 53 3.26 3.65 6.30
N ILE A 54 1.93 3.61 6.30
CA ILE A 54 1.05 4.59 5.64
C ILE A 54 0.21 5.24 6.73
N GLY A 55 0.28 6.57 6.83
CA GLY A 55 -0.50 7.39 7.75
C GLY A 55 -1.99 7.43 7.43
N HIS A 56 -2.68 8.43 7.95
CA HIS A 56 -4.12 8.63 7.81
C HIS A 56 -4.48 9.47 6.58
N ASN A 57 -5.65 9.23 6.01
CA ASN A 57 -6.19 9.98 4.86
C ASN A 57 -5.29 9.98 3.61
N VAL A 58 -4.39 9.00 3.49
CA VAL A 58 -3.50 8.85 2.35
C VAL A 58 -4.26 8.32 1.13
N LYS A 59 -4.01 8.93 -0.03
CA LYS A 59 -4.63 8.54 -1.31
C LYS A 59 -3.58 8.03 -2.27
N ILE A 60 -3.65 6.73 -2.54
CA ILE A 60 -2.76 6.03 -3.46
C ILE A 60 -3.55 5.69 -4.72
N GLN A 61 -3.23 6.33 -5.84
CA GLN A 61 -3.88 6.05 -7.11
C GLN A 61 -3.40 4.73 -7.73
N ASN A 62 -4.02 4.34 -8.84
CA ASN A 62 -3.77 3.05 -9.49
C ASN A 62 -2.30 2.83 -9.86
N ASN A 63 -1.87 1.56 -9.84
CA ASN A 63 -0.56 1.08 -10.26
C ASN A 63 0.64 1.62 -9.46
N VAL A 64 0.43 2.08 -8.22
CA VAL A 64 1.52 2.51 -7.35
C VAL A 64 2.01 1.33 -6.52
N SER A 65 3.32 1.08 -6.54
CA SER A 65 3.95 0.09 -5.67
C SER A 65 4.67 0.79 -4.52
N VAL A 66 4.18 0.59 -3.30
CA VAL A 66 4.79 1.07 -2.07
C VAL A 66 5.68 -0.04 -1.53
N TYR A 67 6.95 -0.02 -1.95
CA TYR A 67 7.93 -1.04 -1.58
C TYR A 67 8.37 -0.93 -0.11
N ASP A 68 8.99 -2.00 0.40
CA ASP A 68 9.60 -2.03 1.72
C ASP A 68 10.49 -0.80 1.98
N ASN A 69 10.41 -0.28 3.19
CA ASN A 69 11.10 0.92 3.70
C ASN A 69 10.55 2.25 3.18
N VAL A 70 9.42 2.27 2.46
CA VAL A 70 8.68 3.51 2.18
C VAL A 70 7.78 3.86 3.37
N THR A 71 7.82 5.12 3.79
CA THR A 71 6.92 5.70 4.80
C THR A 71 6.16 6.86 4.18
N LEU A 72 4.82 6.82 4.25
CA LEU A 72 3.94 7.90 3.83
C LEU A 72 3.28 8.49 5.08
N GLU A 73 3.45 9.78 5.31
CA GLU A 73 2.79 10.50 6.40
C GLU A 73 1.32 10.79 6.08
N ASP A 74 0.61 11.40 7.03
CA ASP A 74 -0.79 11.79 6.88
C ASP A 74 -1.00 12.71 5.67
N ASP A 75 -2.17 12.61 5.05
CA ASP A 75 -2.62 13.46 3.94
C ASP A 75 -1.78 13.39 2.64
N VAL A 76 -0.83 12.45 2.53
CA VAL A 76 -0.05 12.23 1.31
C VAL A 76 -0.94 11.80 0.13
N PHE A 77 -0.63 12.34 -1.05
CA PHE A 77 -1.25 11.96 -2.32
C PHE A 77 -0.21 11.36 -3.27
N CYS A 78 -0.34 10.08 -3.59
CA CYS A 78 0.44 9.41 -4.62
C CYS A 78 -0.37 9.38 -5.91
N GLY A 79 0.06 10.17 -6.90
CA GLY A 79 -0.60 10.26 -8.21
C GLY A 79 -0.57 8.94 -9.01
N PRO A 80 -1.35 8.84 -10.09
CA PRO A 80 -1.46 7.61 -10.87
C PRO A 80 -0.09 7.15 -11.40
N SER A 81 0.24 5.89 -11.16
CA SER A 81 1.46 5.25 -11.66
C SER A 81 2.78 5.92 -11.25
N MET A 82 2.81 6.72 -10.19
CA MET A 82 4.08 7.18 -9.61
C MET A 82 4.84 5.99 -9.01
N VAL A 83 6.18 6.09 -8.97
CA VAL A 83 7.04 4.95 -8.65
C VAL A 83 7.94 5.29 -7.46
N PHE A 84 7.87 4.46 -6.41
CA PHE A 84 8.86 4.43 -5.35
C PHE A 84 9.98 3.43 -5.68
N THR A 85 11.14 3.60 -5.06
CA THR A 85 12.23 2.62 -5.05
C THR A 85 12.84 2.54 -3.66
N ASN A 86 13.50 1.43 -3.34
CA ASN A 86 14.16 1.22 -2.04
C ASN A 86 15.64 0.79 -2.16
N VAL A 87 16.14 0.61 -3.39
CA VAL A 87 17.54 0.32 -3.67
C VAL A 87 18.05 1.38 -4.65
N TYR A 88 19.11 2.07 -4.27
CA TYR A 88 19.70 3.14 -5.08
C TYR A 88 20.41 2.60 -6.34
N ASN A 89 21.18 1.52 -6.18
CA ASN A 89 21.91 0.85 -7.26
C ASN A 89 21.45 -0.63 -7.37
N PRO A 90 20.32 -0.91 -8.02
CA PRO A 90 19.83 -2.28 -8.17
C PRO A 90 20.85 -3.11 -8.96
N ARG A 91 21.35 -4.18 -8.35
CA ARG A 91 22.35 -5.05 -8.99
C ARG A 91 21.64 -6.21 -9.66
N SER A 92 21.31 -6.07 -10.95
CA SER A 92 20.83 -7.21 -11.75
C SER A 92 21.93 -8.22 -12.09
N ALA A 93 23.20 -7.81 -11.97
CA ALA A 93 24.37 -8.61 -12.33
C ALA A 93 24.99 -9.39 -11.16
N VAL A 94 24.45 -9.28 -9.95
CA VAL A 94 25.01 -9.94 -8.75
C VAL A 94 23.89 -10.72 -8.06
N ASN A 95 23.97 -12.06 -8.16
CA ASN A 95 23.09 -13.01 -7.46
C ASN A 95 23.65 -13.36 -6.08
#